data_AF-A0A5F7ZRV0-F1
#
_entry.id   AF-A0A5F7ZRV0-F1
#
_cell.length_a   1.000
_cell.length_b   1.000
_cell.length_c   1.000
_cell.angle_alpha   90.00
_cell.angle_beta   90.00
_cell.angle_gamma   90.00
#
_symmetry.space_group_name_H-M   'P 1'
#
loop_
_entity.id
_entity.type
_entity.pdbx_description
1 polymer ?
#
loop_
_entity_poly.entity_id
_entity_poly.type
_entity_poly.pdbx_seq_one_letter_code
_entity_poly.pdbx_strand_id
1 'polypeptide(L)'
;MSLCFPDCSSLHSACSSMMILQVSRGPWTVALTALLMVLLISVVQGWATPENSVYQERQECYAFNGTQRFVDRLIYNREDYVHLDSAVGEFLAVMELGRPTGE
;
A
#
# COMPACT_ATOMS: atom_id res chain seq x y z
N MET A 1 -6.28 -14.42 -55.31
CA MET A 1 -7.09 -15.11 -56.33
C MET A 1 -7.04 -16.60 -56.04
N SER A 2 -8.17 -17.13 -55.53
CA SER A 2 -8.68 -18.51 -55.67
C SER A 2 -7.67 -19.67 -55.71
N LEU A 3 -7.45 -20.31 -54.55
CA LEU A 3 -6.96 -21.69 -54.47
C LEU A 3 -8.15 -22.65 -54.33
N CYS A 4 -8.07 -23.74 -55.09
CA CYS A 4 -9.09 -24.74 -55.39
C CYS A 4 -9.67 -25.46 -54.15
N PHE A 5 -10.98 -25.72 -54.18
CA PHE A 5 -11.62 -26.83 -53.45
C PHE A 5 -12.03 -27.91 -54.46
N PRO A 6 -11.82 -29.21 -54.19
CA PRO A 6 -12.33 -30.25 -55.04
C PRO A 6 -13.81 -30.49 -54.77
N ASP A 7 -14.56 -30.65 -55.86
CA ASP A 7 -15.95 -31.07 -55.94
C ASP A 7 -16.24 -32.35 -55.15
N CYS A 8 -17.40 -32.38 -54.49
CA CYS A 8 -18.08 -33.63 -54.18
C CYS A 8 -19.54 -33.52 -54.63
N SER A 9 -19.84 -34.24 -55.70
CA SER A 9 -21.11 -34.30 -56.42
C SER A 9 -22.13 -35.17 -55.68
N SER A 10 -23.41 -34.75 -55.74
CA SER A 10 -24.65 -35.54 -55.61
C SER A 10 -24.71 -36.71 -54.59
N LEU A 11 -25.45 -36.54 -53.49
CA LEU A 11 -26.80 -37.13 -53.33
C LEU A 11 -27.40 -36.75 -51.95
N HIS A 12 -28.54 -36.05 -51.99
CA HIS A 12 -29.65 -36.06 -51.03
C HIS A 12 -29.39 -35.80 -49.52
N SER A 13 -30.10 -34.78 -49.03
CA SER A 13 -30.63 -34.63 -47.66
C SER A 13 -29.85 -33.74 -46.69
N ALA A 14 -30.36 -32.50 -46.58
CA ALA A 14 -30.35 -31.62 -45.40
C ALA A 14 -29.04 -31.51 -44.61
N CYS A 15 -28.18 -30.55 -45.00
CA CYS A 15 -27.26 -29.93 -44.05
C CYS A 15 -28.09 -28.99 -43.14
N SER A 16 -28.83 -29.58 -42.21
CA SER A 16 -29.50 -28.84 -41.14
C SER A 16 -28.40 -28.18 -40.31
N SER A 17 -28.45 -26.85 -40.26
CA SER A 17 -27.47 -25.98 -39.61
C SER A 17 -27.27 -26.41 -38.15
N MET A 18 -26.22 -27.19 -37.89
CA MET A 18 -25.78 -27.47 -36.53
C MET A 18 -25.09 -26.20 -36.05
N MET A 19 -25.85 -25.30 -35.41
CA MET A 19 -25.28 -24.33 -34.49
C MET A 19 -24.67 -25.13 -33.35
N ILE A 20 -23.41 -25.56 -33.51
CA ILE A 20 -22.57 -25.93 -32.40
C ILE A 20 -22.46 -24.65 -31.58
N LEU A 21 -23.24 -24.56 -30.50
CA LEU A 21 -23.02 -23.58 -29.45
C LEU A 21 -21.61 -23.90 -28.93
N GLN A 22 -20.60 -23.21 -29.45
CA GLN A 22 -19.27 -23.19 -28.87
C GLN A 22 -19.44 -22.51 -27.52
N VAL A 23 -19.87 -23.27 -26.52
CA VAL A 23 -19.79 -22.89 -25.11
C VAL A 23 -18.31 -22.72 -24.87
N SER A 24 -17.85 -21.49 -25.07
CA SER A 24 -16.48 -21.12 -24.83
C SER A 24 -16.18 -21.62 -23.41
N ARG A 25 -15.18 -22.49 -23.28
CA ARG A 25 -14.64 -22.93 -21.99
C ARG A 25 -13.78 -21.81 -21.40
N GLY A 26 -14.29 -20.59 -21.47
CA GLY A 26 -13.57 -19.33 -21.38
C GLY A 26 -14.23 -18.26 -20.50
N PRO A 27 -15.57 -18.17 -20.33
CA PRO A 27 -16.16 -17.03 -19.65
C PRO A 27 -15.96 -17.17 -18.14
N TRP A 28 -16.10 -18.37 -17.59
CA TRP A 28 -15.90 -18.62 -16.17
C TRP A 28 -14.42 -18.52 -15.76
N THR A 29 -13.51 -19.02 -16.59
CA THR A 29 -12.06 -18.90 -16.33
C THR A 29 -11.60 -17.46 -16.39
N VAL A 30 -12.06 -16.68 -17.37
CA VAL A 30 -11.79 -15.23 -17.44
C VAL A 30 -12.35 -14.52 -16.21
N ALA A 31 -13.61 -14.80 -15.82
CA ALA A 31 -14.22 -14.21 -14.63
C ALA A 31 -13.47 -14.57 -13.33
N LEU A 32 -13.06 -15.83 -13.17
CA LEU A 32 -12.27 -16.27 -12.02
C LEU A 32 -10.89 -15.61 -11.98
N THR A 33 -10.21 -15.54 -13.12
CA THR A 33 -8.90 -14.87 -13.19
C THR A 33 -9.02 -13.38 -12.89
N ALA A 34 -10.04 -12.69 -13.42
CA ALA A 34 -10.29 -11.29 -13.10
C ALA A 34 -10.58 -11.08 -11.61
N LEU A 35 -11.44 -11.93 -11.02
CA LEU A 35 -11.73 -11.88 -9.58
C LEU A 35 -10.48 -12.12 -8.73
N LEU A 36 -9.68 -13.13 -9.08
CA LEU A 36 -8.44 -13.44 -8.38
C LEU A 36 -7.44 -12.28 -8.48
N MET A 37 -7.28 -11.68 -9.67
CA MET A 37 -6.41 -10.53 -9.86
C MET A 37 -6.87 -9.33 -9.03
N VAL A 38 -8.18 -9.03 -9.00
CA VAL A 38 -8.75 -7.95 -8.17
C VAL A 38 -8.47 -8.20 -6.69
N LEU A 39 -8.69 -9.42 -6.21
CA LEU A 39 -8.41 -9.79 -4.81
C LEU A 39 -6.93 -9.65 -4.46
N LEU A 40 -6.03 -10.10 -5.34
CA LEU A 40 -4.59 -9.98 -5.13
C LEU A 40 -4.14 -8.50 -5.11
N ILE A 41 -4.69 -7.65 -5.98
CA ILE A 41 -4.37 -6.21 -6.01
C ILE A 41 -4.82 -5.52 -4.71
N SER A 42 -6.02 -5.82 -4.21
CA SER A 42 -6.51 -5.24 -2.94
C SER A 42 -5.66 -5.66 -1.74
N VAL A 43 -5.19 -6.91 -1.69
CA VAL A 43 -4.29 -7.39 -0.63
C VAL A 43 -2.93 -6.67 -0.70
N VAL A 44 -2.41 -6.41 -1.90
CA VAL A 44 -1.13 -5.71 -2.10
C VAL A 44 -1.25 -4.22 -1.73
N GLN A 45 -2.34 -3.55 -2.11
CA GLN A 45 -2.56 -2.12 -1.81
C GLN A 45 -2.90 -1.85 -0.34
N GLY A 46 -3.49 -2.82 0.37
CA GLY A 46 -3.77 -2.70 1.81
C GLY A 46 -2.53 -2.72 2.71
N TRP A 47 -1.38 -3.11 2.17
CA TRP A 47 -0.08 -3.12 2.86
C TRP A 47 0.77 -1.86 2.60
N ALA A 48 0.25 -0.89 1.84
CA ALA A 48 0.87 0.43 1.77
C ALA A 48 0.46 1.20 3.03
N THR A 49 1.25 1.08 4.09
CA THR A 49 1.17 1.99 5.24
C THR A 49 1.27 3.42 4.72
N PRO A 50 0.31 4.32 4.99
CA PRO A 50 0.44 5.71 4.59
C PRO A 50 1.71 6.29 5.22
N GLU A 51 2.60 6.80 4.38
CA GLU A 51 3.83 7.49 4.78
C GLU A 51 3.48 8.85 5.38
N ASN A 52 2.98 8.82 6.62
CA ASN A 52 2.61 9.99 7.38
C ASN A 52 3.68 10.25 8.46
N SER A 53 4.70 11.01 8.09
CA SER A 53 5.70 11.50 9.03
C SER A 53 5.14 12.69 9.82
N VAL A 54 5.12 12.59 11.14
CA VAL A 54 4.66 13.67 12.03
C VAL A 54 5.82 14.19 12.84
N TYR A 55 6.02 15.50 12.77
CA TYR A 55 6.92 16.24 13.64
C TYR A 55 6.13 16.99 14.71
N GLN A 56 6.55 16.88 15.97
CA GLN A 56 5.94 17.56 17.11
C GLN A 56 7.03 18.13 18.02
N GLU A 57 6.81 19.35 18.51
CA GLU A 57 7.61 19.99 19.56
C GLU A 57 6.72 20.15 20.79
N ARG A 58 7.22 19.78 21.97
CA ARG A 58 6.51 19.97 23.24
C ARG A 58 7.38 20.73 24.22
N GLN A 59 6.99 21.97 24.46
CA GLN A 59 7.57 22.87 25.46
C GLN A 59 6.72 22.83 26.73
N GLU A 60 7.21 22.17 27.76
CA GLU A 60 6.52 21.96 29.02
C GLU A 60 7.15 22.79 30.14
N CYS A 61 6.30 23.34 31.00
CA CYS A 61 6.71 24.12 32.17
C CYS A 61 6.12 23.51 33.43
N TYR A 62 6.98 23.08 34.34
CA TYR A 62 6.61 22.52 35.64
C TYR A 62 6.97 23.53 36.72
N ALA A 63 5.96 24.15 37.34
CA ALA A 63 6.15 25.02 38.50
C ALA A 63 5.94 24.20 39.79
N PHE A 64 6.93 24.17 40.68
CA PHE A 64 6.81 23.51 41.99
C PHE A 64 7.57 24.30 43.06
N ASN A 65 6.89 24.58 44.19
CA ASN A 65 7.47 25.29 45.34
C ASN A 65 8.26 26.57 44.99
N GLY A 66 7.73 27.38 44.07
CA GLY A 66 8.36 28.64 43.64
C GLY A 66 9.52 28.47 42.64
N THR A 67 9.83 27.25 42.23
CA THR A 67 10.82 26.96 41.17
C THR A 67 10.11 26.56 39.87
N GLN A 68 10.71 26.90 38.73
CA GLN A 68 10.22 26.52 37.40
C GLN A 68 11.23 25.58 36.74
N ARG A 69 10.75 24.43 36.25
CA ARG A 69 11.50 23.50 35.41
C ARG A 69 10.92 23.53 34.01
N PHE A 70 11.75 23.79 33.02
CA PHE A 70 11.40 23.81 31.63
C PHE A 70 11.89 22.52 30.97
N VAL A 71 11.04 21.90 30.17
CA VAL A 71 11.36 20.69 29.43
C VAL A 71 10.98 20.91 27.98
N ASP A 72 11.91 20.71 27.06
CA ASP A 72 11.66 20.77 25.62
C ASP A 72 11.89 19.39 24.99
N ARG A 73 10.91 18.92 24.23
CA ARG A 73 10.94 17.60 23.57
C ARG A 73 10.69 17.76 22.10
N LEU A 74 11.63 17.26 21.29
CA LEU A 74 11.48 17.19 19.85
C LEU A 74 11.13 15.73 19.48
N ILE A 75 9.99 15.55 18.83
CA ILE A 75 9.32 14.25 18.68
C ILE A 75 9.08 13.98 17.19
N TYR A 76 9.57 12.86 16.71
CA TYR A 76 9.37 12.38 15.35
C TYR A 76 8.59 11.06 15.39
N ASN A 77 7.42 11.01 14.74
CA ASN A 77 6.57 9.80 14.71
C ASN A 77 6.25 9.18 16.10
N ARG A 78 6.12 10.02 17.13
CA ARG A 78 5.91 9.67 18.55
C ARG A 78 7.16 9.21 19.30
N GLU A 79 8.33 9.28 18.68
CA GLU A 79 9.62 9.01 19.32
C GLU A 79 10.33 10.33 19.61
N ASP A 80 10.66 10.56 20.88
CA ASP A 80 11.45 11.70 21.31
C ASP A 80 12.89 11.48 20.82
N TYR A 81 13.40 12.36 19.96
CA TYR A 81 14.75 12.22 19.40
C TYR A 81 15.77 13.14 20.09
N VAL A 82 15.32 14.29 20.61
CA VAL A 82 16.11 15.25 21.41
C VAL A 82 15.28 15.71 22.61
N HIS A 83 15.93 15.82 23.76
CA HIS A 83 15.32 16.19 25.04
C HIS A 83 16.17 17.22 25.78
N LEU A 84 15.60 18.38 26.10
CA LEU A 84 16.21 19.33 27.02
C LEU A 84 15.41 19.39 28.32
N ASP A 85 16.14 19.35 29.42
CA ASP A 85 15.60 19.55 30.75
C ASP A 85 16.39 20.64 31.42
N SER A 86 15.74 21.71 31.86
CA SER A 86 16.40 22.85 32.50
C SER A 86 17.07 22.47 33.83
N ALA A 87 16.72 21.33 34.42
CA ALA A 87 17.43 20.80 35.58
C ALA A 87 18.82 20.23 35.21
N VAL A 88 18.99 19.76 33.97
CA VAL A 88 20.25 19.25 33.42
C VAL A 88 21.01 20.37 32.69
N GLY A 89 20.29 21.20 31.93
CA GLY A 89 20.82 22.35 31.21
C GLY A 89 21.35 22.07 29.81
N GLU A 90 21.26 20.82 29.33
CA GLU A 90 21.84 20.38 28.05
C GLU A 90 20.80 19.64 27.19
N PHE A 91 20.99 19.68 25.87
CA PHE A 91 20.21 18.90 24.92
C PHE A 91 20.75 17.46 24.86
N LEU A 92 19.96 16.51 25.33
CA LEU A 92 20.29 15.10 25.30
C LEU A 92 19.69 14.45 24.06
N ALA A 93 20.55 13.81 23.25
CA ALA A 93 20.11 12.94 22.17
C ALA A 93 19.54 11.65 22.76
N VAL A 94 18.24 11.42 22.59
CA VAL A 94 17.55 10.21 23.08
C VAL A 94 17.66 9.07 22.05
N MET A 95 17.79 9.42 20.78
CA MET A 95 18.00 8.49 19.66
C MET A 95 19.19 8.93 18.81
N GLU A 96 19.71 8.00 17.99
CA GLU A 96 20.76 8.28 16.99
C GLU A 96 20.40 9.46 16.06
N LEU A 97 19.11 9.62 15.74
CA LEU A 97 18.62 10.74 14.93
C LEU A 97 18.89 12.10 15.60
N GLY A 98 18.90 12.16 16.93
CA GLY A 98 19.16 13.36 17.70
C GLY A 98 20.64 13.62 18.02
N ARG A 99 21.52 12.65 17.76
CA ARG A 99 22.97 12.79 17.99
C ARG A 99 23.62 14.01 17.34
N PRO A 100 23.23 14.48 16.13
CA PRO A 100 23.79 15.73 15.58
C PRO A 100 23.31 17.00 16.29
N THR A 101 22.25 16.92 17.10
CA THR A 101 21.63 18.07 17.78
C THR A 101 21.92 18.09 19.28
N GLY A 102 22.08 16.92 19.92
CA GLY A 102 22.48 16.80 21.31
C GLY A 102 24.00 16.82 21.50
N GLU A 103 24.43 17.17 22.71
CA GLU A 103 25.84 17.29 23.13
C GLU A 103 26.42 15.99 23.73
#